data_AF-A0A957X165-F1
#
_entry.id   AF-A0A957X165-F1
#
_cell.length_a   1.000
_cell.length_b   1.000
_cell.length_c   1.000
_cell.angle_alpha   90.00
_cell.angle_beta   90.00
_cell.angle_gamma   90.00
#
_symmetry.space_group_name_H-M   'P 1'
#
loop_
_entity.id
_entity.type
_entity.pdbx_description
1 polymer ?
#
loop_
_entity_poly.entity_id
_entity_poly.type
_entity_poly.pdbx_seq_one_letter_code
_entity_poly.pdbx_strand_id
1 'polypeptide(L)'
;MASKLKKRLTEVRRTHILEAAIAVIAEQGFQNTTIKQIAARAEVADGTIYNYFKNKDDILTAIIAQITEAETREIHFAEAQGMNFAEFINAYVAHRMGEIADGYPVLKVLITETLANPELARQVYEQVYAPSFVVAENFMRQQIADGALPDVDAALLSRLFAAPLLGLLLLRMLGDEHVAQEWNAYGEVMAQWMARMVSHPQPGVTEQNEIEGDLPEKKSKKRKKKKS
;
A
#
# COMPACT_ATOMS: atom_id res chain seq x y z
N MET A 1 37.40 -8.37 -17.15
CA MET A 1 37.18 -7.51 -15.96
C MET A 1 36.69 -6.09 -16.31
N ALA A 2 37.28 -5.37 -17.26
CA ALA A 2 36.91 -3.99 -17.60
C ALA A 2 35.42 -3.77 -17.99
N SER A 3 34.81 -4.70 -18.74
CA SER A 3 33.38 -4.64 -19.11
C SER A 3 32.44 -4.73 -17.89
N LYS A 4 32.76 -5.56 -16.90
CA LYS A 4 31.97 -5.73 -15.67
C LYS A 4 32.06 -4.49 -14.76
N LEU A 5 33.24 -3.85 -14.71
CA LEU A 5 33.44 -2.60 -13.99
C LEU A 5 32.69 -1.43 -14.65
N LYS A 6 32.76 -1.31 -15.98
CA LYS A 6 32.01 -0.29 -16.74
C LYS A 6 30.50 -0.44 -16.55
N LYS A 7 29.98 -1.68 -16.57
CA LYS A 7 28.56 -1.95 -16.30
C LYS A 7 28.17 -1.53 -14.89
N ARG A 8 28.96 -1.88 -13.86
CA ARG A 8 28.72 -1.44 -12.47
C ARG A 8 28.71 0.08 -12.31
N LEU A 9 29.68 0.78 -12.91
CA LEU A 9 29.74 2.24 -12.85
C LEU A 9 28.53 2.89 -13.56
N THR A 10 28.03 2.25 -14.62
CA THR A 10 26.82 2.69 -15.32
C THR A 10 25.60 2.55 -14.41
N GLU A 11 25.43 1.40 -13.74
CA GLU A 11 24.32 1.19 -12.79
C GLU A 11 24.40 2.14 -11.59
N VAL A 12 25.58 2.32 -10.99
CA VAL A 12 25.75 3.26 -9.86
C VAL A 12 25.35 4.68 -10.27
N ARG A 13 25.74 5.12 -11.48
CA ARG A 13 25.36 6.44 -11.98
C ARG A 13 23.85 6.53 -12.24
N ARG A 14 23.26 5.48 -12.81
CA ARG A 14 21.82 5.39 -13.05
C ARG A 14 21.04 5.52 -11.74
N THR A 15 21.43 4.77 -10.70
CA THR A 15 20.82 4.84 -9.36
C THR A 15 20.95 6.23 -8.75
N HIS A 16 22.15 6.83 -8.82
CA HIS A 16 22.36 8.18 -8.28
C HIS A 16 21.47 9.24 -8.94
N ILE A 17 21.26 9.14 -10.26
CA ILE A 17 20.33 10.02 -10.98
C ILE A 17 18.88 9.79 -10.51
N LEU A 18 18.47 8.54 -10.28
CA LEU A 18 17.13 8.22 -9.79
C LEU A 18 16.91 8.78 -8.38
N GLU A 19 17.87 8.64 -7.47
CA GLU A 19 17.80 9.20 -6.11
C GLU A 19 17.63 10.72 -6.14
N ALA A 20 18.42 11.41 -6.98
CA ALA A 20 18.29 12.84 -7.17
C ALA A 20 16.92 13.23 -7.76
N ALA A 21 16.42 12.45 -8.72
CA ALA A 21 15.09 12.67 -9.29
C ALA A 21 13.98 12.50 -8.25
N ILE A 22 14.02 11.43 -7.44
CA ILE A 22 13.08 11.17 -6.36
C ILE A 22 13.05 12.35 -5.38
N ALA A 23 14.23 12.84 -4.95
CA ALA A 23 14.32 13.96 -4.02
C ALA A 23 13.67 15.23 -4.59
N VAL A 24 14.01 15.59 -5.83
CA VAL A 24 13.45 16.79 -6.48
C VAL A 24 11.95 16.64 -6.69
N ILE A 25 11.48 15.48 -7.17
CA ILE A 25 10.04 15.25 -7.39
C ILE A 25 9.27 15.26 -6.06
N ALA A 26 9.84 14.70 -4.97
CA ALA A 26 9.21 14.68 -3.66
C ALA A 26 9.06 16.07 -3.01
N GLU A 27 9.90 17.03 -3.41
CA GLU A 27 9.90 18.41 -2.92
C GLU A 27 8.88 19.31 -3.65
N GLN A 28 8.77 19.21 -4.98
CA GLN A 28 7.99 20.16 -5.80
C GLN A 28 6.99 19.51 -6.77
N GLY A 29 6.88 18.19 -6.79
CA GLY A 29 6.04 17.41 -7.72
C GLY A 29 6.69 17.16 -9.08
N PHE A 30 6.18 16.17 -9.81
CA PHE A 30 6.77 15.73 -11.08
C PHE A 30 6.61 16.79 -12.16
N GLN A 31 5.44 17.42 -12.26
CA GLN A 31 5.15 18.40 -13.32
C GLN A 31 6.10 19.61 -13.26
N ASN A 32 6.41 20.10 -12.05
CA ASN A 32 7.30 21.24 -11.84
C ASN A 32 8.79 20.87 -11.92
N THR A 33 9.12 19.58 -12.06
CA THR A 33 10.49 19.10 -12.14
C THR A 33 11.02 19.11 -13.57
N THR A 34 12.28 19.52 -13.73
CA THR A 34 13.02 19.55 -15.01
C THR A 34 14.27 18.67 -14.95
N ILE A 35 14.71 18.18 -16.12
CA ILE A 35 15.96 17.40 -16.25
C ILE A 35 17.17 18.18 -15.69
N LYS A 36 17.20 19.50 -15.88
CA LYS A 36 18.27 20.37 -15.37
C LYS A 36 18.34 20.39 -13.84
N GLN A 37 17.19 20.44 -13.15
CA GLN A 37 17.14 20.37 -11.69
C GLN A 37 17.63 19.00 -11.18
N ILE A 38 17.24 17.91 -11.87
CA ILE A 38 17.71 16.56 -11.55
C ILE A 38 19.22 16.46 -11.76
N ALA A 39 19.75 16.95 -12.88
CA ALA A 39 21.18 16.94 -13.18
C ALA A 39 21.98 17.73 -12.14
N ALA A 40 21.50 18.93 -11.78
CA ALA A 40 22.11 19.75 -10.74
C ALA A 40 22.12 19.04 -9.38
N ARG A 41 21.03 18.37 -8.99
CA ARG A 41 20.92 17.63 -7.74
C ARG A 41 21.81 16.38 -7.71
N ALA A 42 21.97 15.72 -8.85
CA ALA A 42 22.84 14.56 -9.05
C ALA A 42 24.31 14.91 -9.29
N GLU A 43 24.66 16.22 -9.28
CA GLU A 43 26.02 16.71 -9.56
C GLU A 43 26.60 16.16 -10.89
N VAL A 44 25.76 16.10 -11.93
CA VAL A 44 26.13 15.69 -13.28
C VAL A 44 25.78 16.77 -14.31
N ALA A 45 26.38 16.68 -15.49
CA ALA A 45 25.99 17.53 -16.61
C ALA A 45 24.60 17.12 -17.15
N ASP A 46 23.82 18.08 -17.65
CA ASP A 46 22.49 17.83 -18.24
C ASP A 46 22.54 16.73 -19.32
N GLY A 47 23.56 16.78 -20.18
CA GLY A 47 23.79 15.77 -21.22
C GLY A 47 24.04 14.36 -20.67
N THR A 48 24.54 14.23 -19.44
CA THR A 48 24.75 12.94 -18.79
C THR A 48 23.43 12.24 -18.51
N ILE A 49 22.37 12.96 -18.15
CA ILE A 49 21.05 12.37 -17.89
C ILE A 49 20.52 11.66 -19.14
N TYR A 50 20.67 12.29 -20.31
CA TYR A 50 20.20 11.75 -21.59
C TYR A 50 20.93 10.48 -22.04
N ASN A 51 22.05 10.11 -21.40
CA ASN A 51 22.69 8.81 -21.63
C ASN A 51 21.96 7.65 -20.93
N TYR A 52 21.14 7.95 -19.92
CA TYR A 52 20.44 6.96 -19.08
C TYR A 52 18.94 7.00 -19.30
N PHE A 53 18.38 8.19 -19.53
CA PHE A 53 16.94 8.40 -19.63
C PHE A 53 16.60 9.30 -20.79
N LYS A 54 15.62 8.90 -21.60
CA LYS A 54 15.22 9.64 -22.81
C LYS A 54 14.52 10.96 -22.46
N ASN A 55 13.74 10.95 -21.39
CA ASN A 55 12.94 12.08 -20.94
C ASN A 55 12.55 11.90 -19.47
N LYS A 56 11.77 12.85 -18.93
CA LYS A 56 11.31 12.84 -17.54
C LYS A 56 10.37 11.66 -17.24
N ASP A 57 9.58 11.22 -18.20
CA ASP A 57 8.64 10.08 -18.04
C ASP A 57 9.39 8.74 -17.94
N ASP A 58 10.51 8.61 -18.66
CA ASP A 58 11.41 7.45 -18.58
C ASP A 58 12.07 7.34 -17.19
N ILE A 59 12.41 8.49 -16.58
CA ILE A 59 12.87 8.54 -15.18
C ILE A 59 11.76 8.06 -14.24
N LEU A 60 10.53 8.56 -14.40
CA LEU A 60 9.41 8.15 -13.55
C LEU A 60 9.12 6.65 -13.69
N THR A 61 9.14 6.13 -14.91
CA THR A 61 8.97 4.70 -15.19
C THR A 61 10.06 3.87 -14.49
N ALA A 62 11.31 4.35 -14.51
CA ALA A 62 12.41 3.70 -13.83
C ALA A 62 12.31 3.76 -12.29
N ILE A 63 11.73 4.84 -11.74
CA ILE A 63 11.43 4.94 -10.30
C ILE A 63 10.37 3.90 -9.91
N ILE A 64 9.30 3.73 -10.70
CA ILE A 64 8.29 2.68 -10.46
C ILE A 64 8.95 1.31 -10.46
N ALA A 65 9.85 1.07 -11.42
CA ALA A 65 10.54 -0.21 -11.56
C ALA A 65 11.38 -0.59 -10.32
N GLN A 66 11.84 0.39 -9.51
CA GLN A 66 12.54 0.13 -8.25
C GLN A 66 11.61 -0.38 -7.15
N ILE A 67 10.30 -0.09 -7.23
CA ILE A 67 9.29 -0.55 -6.26
C ILE A 67 8.72 -1.91 -6.67
N THR A 68 8.75 -2.24 -7.96
CA THR A 68 8.21 -3.47 -8.54
C THR A 68 9.08 -4.72 -8.35
N GLU A 69 10.05 -4.75 -7.43
CA GLU A 69 10.65 -6.03 -7.01
C GLU A 69 9.61 -6.84 -6.22
N ALA A 70 8.60 -7.35 -6.93
CA ALA A 70 7.62 -8.32 -6.43
C ALA A 70 8.32 -9.64 -6.02
N GLU A 71 9.54 -9.85 -6.52
CA GLU A 71 10.41 -10.98 -6.18
C GLU A 71 10.69 -11.08 -4.67
N THR A 72 10.74 -9.97 -3.90
CA THR A 72 10.87 -10.06 -2.43
C THR A 72 9.59 -10.54 -1.75
N ARG A 73 8.39 -10.26 -2.29
CA ARG A 73 7.13 -10.60 -1.61
C ARG A 73 6.85 -12.09 -1.61
N GLU A 74 7.05 -12.79 -2.73
CA GLU A 74 6.91 -14.25 -2.76
C GLU A 74 7.87 -14.94 -1.80
N ILE A 75 9.08 -14.41 -1.63
CA ILE A 75 10.07 -14.90 -0.67
C ILE A 75 9.56 -14.74 0.76
N HIS A 76 9.00 -13.59 1.14
CA HIS A 76 8.47 -13.36 2.49
C HIS A 76 7.28 -14.25 2.84
N PHE A 77 6.40 -14.56 1.88
CA PHE A 77 5.31 -15.51 2.11
C PHE A 77 5.79 -16.96 2.09
N ALA A 78 6.85 -17.29 1.35
CA ALA A 78 7.48 -18.62 1.36
C ALA A 78 8.24 -18.91 2.67
N GLU A 79 8.80 -17.88 3.32
CA GLU A 79 9.43 -17.95 4.64
C GLU A 79 8.42 -18.21 5.77
N ALA A 80 7.11 -18.15 5.51
CA ALA A 80 6.06 -18.47 6.47
C ALA A 80 6.04 -19.96 6.87
N GLN A 81 6.81 -20.82 6.20
CA GLN A 81 6.90 -22.24 6.51
C GLN A 81 7.34 -22.48 7.97
N GLY A 82 6.42 -23.01 8.78
CA GLY A 82 6.66 -23.35 10.18
C GLY A 82 6.25 -22.28 11.20
N MET A 83 5.78 -21.11 10.75
CA MET A 83 5.21 -20.08 11.62
C MET A 83 3.70 -20.28 11.77
N ASN A 84 3.15 -19.96 12.94
CA ASN A 84 1.69 -19.76 13.04
C ASN A 84 1.31 -18.39 12.46
N PHE A 85 0.01 -18.18 12.20
CA PHE A 85 -0.46 -16.94 11.57
C PHE A 85 -0.07 -15.67 12.33
N ALA A 86 -0.10 -15.71 13.67
CA ALA A 86 0.25 -14.57 14.50
C ALA A 86 1.76 -14.25 14.42
N GLU A 87 2.63 -15.26 14.43
CA GLU A 87 4.07 -15.08 14.22
C GLU A 87 4.36 -14.50 12.84
N PHE A 88 3.72 -15.05 11.81
CA PHE A 88 3.84 -14.57 10.45
C PHE A 88 3.41 -13.10 10.31
N ILE A 89 2.22 -12.73 10.80
CA ILE A 89 1.72 -11.37 10.61
C ILE A 89 2.57 -10.33 11.35
N ASN A 90 3.12 -10.69 12.51
CA ASN A 90 4.09 -9.84 13.23
C ASN A 90 5.36 -9.61 12.41
N ALA A 91 5.97 -10.68 11.90
CA ALA A 91 7.18 -10.58 11.09
C ALA A 91 6.93 -9.80 9.79
N TYR A 92 5.84 -10.12 9.09
CA TYR A 92 5.43 -9.46 7.87
C TYR A 92 5.21 -7.97 8.08
N VAL A 93 4.39 -7.58 9.07
CA VAL A 93 4.10 -6.17 9.35
C VAL A 93 5.38 -5.42 9.72
N ALA A 94 6.20 -5.95 10.62
CA ALA A 94 7.45 -5.29 11.00
C ALA A 94 8.37 -5.04 9.79
N HIS A 95 8.52 -6.04 8.93
CA HIS A 95 9.27 -5.92 7.70
C HIS A 95 8.68 -4.85 6.77
N ARG A 96 7.37 -4.88 6.51
CA ARG A 96 6.69 -3.89 5.66
C ARG A 96 6.80 -2.48 6.20
N MET A 97 6.74 -2.30 7.53
CA MET A 97 6.94 -0.99 8.15
C MET A 97 8.36 -0.46 7.90
N GLY A 98 9.38 -1.31 7.99
CA GLY A 98 10.76 -0.97 7.62
C GLY A 98 10.89 -0.54 6.16
N GLU A 99 10.41 -1.38 5.22
CA GLU A 99 10.47 -1.08 3.78
C GLU A 99 9.76 0.24 3.42
N ILE A 100 8.60 0.51 4.01
CA ILE A 100 7.85 1.75 3.76
C ILE A 100 8.60 2.96 4.34
N ALA A 101 9.23 2.83 5.51
CA ALA A 101 10.01 3.91 6.09
C ALA A 101 11.22 4.26 5.21
N ASP A 102 11.97 3.25 4.76
CA ASP A 102 13.14 3.42 3.90
C ASP A 102 12.76 3.93 2.51
N GLY A 103 11.68 3.40 1.95
CA GLY A 103 11.13 3.75 0.63
C GLY A 103 10.22 4.97 0.63
N TYR A 104 10.02 5.65 1.75
CA TYR A 104 8.99 6.69 1.89
C TYR A 104 9.08 7.80 0.83
N PRO A 105 10.26 8.38 0.49
CA PRO A 105 10.35 9.40 -0.55
C PRO A 105 9.85 8.90 -1.90
N VAL A 106 10.17 7.64 -2.25
CA VAL A 106 9.77 7.01 -3.51
C VAL A 106 8.26 6.76 -3.53
N LEU A 107 7.71 6.20 -2.45
CA LEU A 107 6.28 5.94 -2.30
C LEU A 107 5.46 7.23 -2.33
N LYS A 108 5.95 8.29 -1.66
CA LYS A 108 5.31 9.61 -1.69
C LYS A 108 5.18 10.10 -3.13
N VAL A 109 6.28 10.06 -3.90
CA VAL A 109 6.26 10.44 -5.33
C VAL A 109 5.23 9.61 -6.10
N LEU A 110 5.29 8.28 -6.01
CA LEU A 110 4.35 7.42 -6.73
C LEU A 110 2.90 7.73 -6.39
N ILE A 111 2.55 7.83 -5.11
CA ILE A 111 1.17 8.07 -4.69
C ILE A 111 0.70 9.44 -5.17
N THR A 112 1.51 10.50 -5.00
CA THR A 112 1.12 11.83 -5.48
C THR A 112 0.93 11.89 -6.99
N GLU A 113 1.78 11.21 -7.76
CA GLU A 113 1.70 11.24 -9.22
C GLU A 113 0.60 10.35 -9.78
N THR A 114 0.32 9.21 -9.15
CA THR A 114 -0.81 8.35 -9.53
C THR A 114 -2.16 9.03 -9.30
N LEU A 115 -2.29 9.87 -8.26
CA LEU A 115 -3.49 10.68 -8.07
C LEU A 115 -3.69 11.75 -9.17
N ALA A 116 -2.61 12.24 -9.77
CA ALA A 116 -2.64 13.23 -10.83
C ALA A 116 -2.74 12.62 -12.25
N ASN A 117 -2.31 11.37 -12.42
CA ASN A 117 -2.21 10.70 -13.72
C ASN A 117 -2.90 9.32 -13.69
N PRO A 118 -4.11 9.19 -14.25
CA PRO A 118 -4.85 7.92 -14.26
C PRO A 118 -4.14 6.77 -14.99
N GLU A 119 -3.37 7.06 -16.03
CA GLU A 119 -2.63 6.03 -16.77
C GLU A 119 -1.47 5.49 -15.93
N LEU A 120 -0.78 6.37 -15.20
CA LEU A 120 0.23 5.97 -14.23
C LEU A 120 -0.39 5.16 -13.07
N ALA A 121 -1.55 5.57 -12.57
CA ALA A 121 -2.29 4.83 -11.54
C ALA A 121 -2.59 3.40 -12.00
N ARG A 122 -3.06 3.24 -13.24
CA ARG A 122 -3.32 1.94 -13.85
C ARG A 122 -2.06 1.08 -13.92
N GLN A 123 -0.95 1.66 -14.40
CA GLN A 123 0.33 0.96 -14.51
C GLN A 123 0.88 0.52 -13.14
N VAL A 124 0.87 1.42 -12.15
CA VAL A 124 1.32 1.08 -10.78
C VAL A 124 0.42 0.02 -10.17
N TYR A 125 -0.90 0.09 -10.38
CA TYR A 125 -1.80 -0.94 -9.89
C TYR A 125 -1.49 -2.30 -10.53
N GLU A 126 -1.38 -2.36 -11.86
CA GLU A 126 -1.12 -3.60 -12.61
C GLU A 126 0.24 -4.22 -12.29
N GLN A 127 1.27 -3.40 -12.07
CA GLN A 127 2.65 -3.88 -11.89
C GLN A 127 3.03 -4.10 -10.42
N VAL A 128 2.45 -3.33 -9.49
CA VAL A 128 2.83 -3.38 -8.07
C VAL A 128 1.73 -4.03 -7.23
N TYR A 129 0.51 -3.49 -7.29
CA TYR A 129 -0.54 -3.88 -6.35
C TYR A 129 -1.22 -5.19 -6.72
N ALA A 130 -1.63 -5.36 -7.97
CA ALA A 130 -2.37 -6.54 -8.42
C ALA A 130 -1.59 -7.86 -8.20
N PRO A 131 -0.30 -7.99 -8.60
CA PRO A 131 0.47 -9.20 -8.34
C PRO A 131 0.60 -9.48 -6.84
N SER A 132 0.77 -8.43 -6.04
CA SER A 132 0.90 -8.55 -4.59
C SER A 132 -0.38 -9.01 -3.91
N PHE A 133 -1.54 -8.58 -4.41
CA PHE A 133 -2.83 -9.07 -3.91
C PHE A 133 -3.07 -10.53 -4.29
N VAL A 134 -2.57 -11.00 -5.45
CA VAL A 134 -2.65 -12.43 -5.81
C VAL A 134 -1.85 -13.28 -4.83
N VAL A 135 -0.61 -12.88 -4.51
CA VAL A 135 0.23 -13.61 -3.54
C VAL A 135 -0.43 -13.61 -2.16
N ALA A 136 -0.90 -12.45 -1.70
CA ALA A 136 -1.57 -12.33 -0.40
C ALA A 136 -2.88 -13.16 -0.35
N GLU A 137 -3.67 -13.16 -1.42
CA GLU A 137 -4.90 -13.96 -1.49
C GLU A 137 -4.59 -15.47 -1.40
N ASN A 138 -3.59 -15.95 -2.14
CA ASN A 138 -3.19 -17.36 -2.10
C ASN A 138 -2.75 -17.76 -0.69
N PHE A 139 -1.99 -16.90 -0.01
CA PHE A 139 -1.60 -17.12 1.39
C PHE A 139 -2.83 -17.18 2.30
N MET A 140 -3.74 -16.20 2.22
CA MET A 140 -4.97 -16.21 3.04
C MET A 140 -5.80 -17.47 2.79
N ARG A 141 -5.93 -17.90 1.53
CA ARG A 141 -6.66 -19.12 1.15
C ARG A 141 -6.05 -20.37 1.80
N GLN A 142 -4.72 -20.47 1.82
CA GLN A 142 -4.02 -21.57 2.50
C GLN A 142 -4.30 -21.56 4.01
N GLN A 143 -4.17 -20.39 4.66
CA GLN A 143 -4.41 -20.27 6.09
C GLN A 143 -5.87 -20.56 6.49
N ILE A 144 -6.85 -20.24 5.62
CA ILE A 144 -8.26 -20.63 5.81
C ILE A 144 -8.42 -22.14 5.69
N ALA A 145 -7.81 -22.77 4.67
CA ALA A 145 -7.87 -24.22 4.48
C ALA A 145 -7.24 -25.00 5.65
N ASP A 146 -6.19 -24.45 6.25
CA ASP A 146 -5.52 -25.01 7.43
C ASP A 146 -6.27 -24.72 8.75
N GLY A 147 -7.41 -24.01 8.68
CA GLY A 147 -8.23 -23.64 9.85
C GLY A 147 -7.59 -22.58 10.75
N ALA A 148 -6.51 -21.93 10.29
CA ALA A 148 -5.85 -20.86 11.02
C ALA A 148 -6.59 -19.51 10.89
N LEU A 149 -7.38 -19.32 9.83
CA LEU A 149 -8.25 -18.17 9.60
C LEU A 149 -9.72 -18.59 9.50
N PRO A 150 -10.67 -17.68 9.82
CA PRO A 150 -12.10 -17.96 9.63
C PRO A 150 -12.45 -18.14 8.15
N ASP A 151 -13.51 -18.90 7.86
CA ASP A 151 -14.01 -19.12 6.50
C ASP A 151 -14.69 -17.85 5.95
N VAL A 152 -13.87 -16.99 5.34
CA VAL A 152 -14.27 -15.73 4.72
C VAL A 152 -13.61 -15.58 3.35
N ASP A 153 -14.08 -14.65 2.53
CA ASP A 153 -13.49 -14.41 1.21
C ASP A 153 -12.03 -13.92 1.34
N ALA A 154 -11.09 -14.74 0.86
CA ALA A 154 -9.65 -14.48 0.92
C ALA A 154 -9.21 -13.21 0.15
N ALA A 155 -9.89 -12.89 -0.95
CA ALA A 155 -9.59 -11.74 -1.78
C ALA A 155 -10.02 -10.43 -1.09
N LEU A 156 -11.14 -10.46 -0.35
CA LEU A 156 -11.57 -9.35 0.49
C LEU A 156 -10.66 -9.21 1.72
N LEU A 157 -10.35 -10.33 2.38
CA LEU A 157 -9.51 -10.33 3.58
C LEU A 157 -8.11 -9.76 3.32
N SER A 158 -7.47 -10.15 2.22
CA SER A 158 -6.13 -9.65 1.86
C SER A 158 -6.10 -8.12 1.68
N ARG A 159 -7.17 -7.54 1.11
CA ARG A 159 -7.32 -6.07 0.97
C ARG A 159 -7.57 -5.38 2.30
N LEU A 160 -8.41 -5.97 3.17
CA LEU A 160 -8.65 -5.44 4.51
C LEU A 160 -7.38 -5.44 5.37
N PHE A 161 -6.51 -6.44 5.19
CA PHE A 161 -5.22 -6.50 5.87
C PHE A 161 -4.24 -5.45 5.35
N ALA A 162 -4.28 -5.12 4.05
CA ALA A 162 -3.44 -4.06 3.48
C ALA A 162 -3.95 -2.64 3.82
N ALA A 163 -5.25 -2.46 4.09
CA ALA A 163 -5.86 -1.14 4.24
C ALA A 163 -5.27 -0.29 5.40
N PRO A 164 -5.03 -0.82 6.61
CA PRO A 164 -4.41 -0.04 7.68
C PRO A 164 -3.01 0.47 7.33
N LEU A 165 -2.17 -0.33 6.66
CA LEU A 165 -0.86 0.10 6.17
C LEU A 165 -0.97 1.29 5.20
N LEU A 166 -1.90 1.19 4.24
CA LEU A 166 -2.17 2.29 3.29
C LEU A 166 -2.74 3.52 3.99
N GLY A 167 -3.61 3.33 4.99
CA GLY A 167 -4.18 4.41 5.79
C GLY A 167 -3.13 5.16 6.61
N LEU A 168 -2.22 4.44 7.27
CA LEU A 168 -1.10 5.04 8.00
C LEU A 168 -0.16 5.80 7.07
N LEU A 169 0.14 5.23 5.90
CA LEU A 169 0.93 5.91 4.88
C LEU A 169 0.26 7.21 4.41
N LEU A 170 -1.07 7.19 4.19
CA LEU A 170 -1.83 8.38 3.84
C LEU A 170 -1.79 9.44 4.95
N LEU A 171 -2.02 9.06 6.21
CA LEU A 171 -1.96 9.99 7.35
C LEU A 171 -0.58 10.63 7.48
N ARG A 172 0.49 9.84 7.34
CA ARG A 172 1.86 10.34 7.32
C ARG A 172 2.09 11.33 6.17
N MET A 173 1.55 11.06 4.98
CA MET A 173 1.63 11.98 3.84
C MET A 173 0.85 13.27 4.05
N LEU A 174 -0.25 13.23 4.80
CA LEU A 174 -1.03 14.42 5.19
C LEU A 174 -0.36 15.25 6.29
N GLY A 175 0.79 14.80 6.81
CA GLY A 175 1.56 15.52 7.83
C GLY A 175 1.21 15.16 9.27
N ASP A 176 0.62 13.98 9.50
CA ASP A 176 0.43 13.47 10.85
C ASP A 176 1.80 13.17 11.49
N GLU A 177 2.26 14.07 12.36
CA GLU A 177 3.54 13.96 13.05
C GLU A 177 3.59 12.77 14.01
N HIS A 178 2.46 12.38 14.59
CA HIS A 178 2.40 11.26 15.52
C HIS A 178 2.64 9.94 14.79
N VAL A 179 2.01 9.75 13.63
CA VAL A 179 2.27 8.58 12.76
C VAL A 179 3.73 8.55 12.29
N ALA A 180 4.32 9.71 11.98
CA ALA A 180 5.72 9.78 11.57
C ALA A 180 6.69 9.41 12.71
N GLN A 181 6.42 9.85 13.94
CA GLN A 181 7.27 9.59 15.11
C GLN A 181 7.12 8.16 15.64
N GLU A 182 5.90 7.64 15.66
CA GLU A 182 5.56 6.34 16.24
C GLU A 182 5.41 5.23 15.19
N TRP A 183 5.99 5.40 14.00
CA TRP A 183 5.80 4.52 12.85
C TRP A 183 5.93 3.04 13.21
N ASN A 184 7.02 2.64 13.86
CA ASN A 184 7.24 1.24 14.22
C ASN A 184 6.23 0.71 15.26
N ALA A 185 5.84 1.55 16.23
CA ALA A 185 4.87 1.18 17.26
C ALA A 185 3.48 0.91 16.66
N TYR A 186 3.07 1.68 15.64
CA TYR A 186 1.86 1.38 14.88
C TYR A 186 1.90 0.00 14.22
N GLY A 187 3.07 -0.44 13.76
CA GLY A 187 3.28 -1.78 13.22
C GLY A 187 2.97 -2.87 14.25
N GLU A 188 3.53 -2.74 15.45
CA GLU A 188 3.30 -3.69 16.55
C GLU A 188 1.82 -3.76 16.95
N VAL A 189 1.18 -2.60 17.12
CA VAL A 189 -0.25 -2.53 17.48
C VAL A 189 -1.12 -3.14 16.38
N MET A 190 -0.81 -2.85 15.11
CA MET A 190 -1.53 -3.38 13.97
C MET A 190 -1.43 -4.90 13.89
N ALA A 191 -0.23 -5.47 14.07
CA ALA A 191 -0.04 -6.92 14.04
C ALA A 191 -0.77 -7.63 15.19
N GLN A 192 -0.74 -7.06 16.40
CA GLN A 192 -1.51 -7.55 17.55
C GLN A 192 -3.02 -7.52 17.28
N TRP A 193 -3.52 -6.43 16.68
CA TRP A 193 -4.93 -6.30 16.32
C TRP A 193 -5.35 -7.34 15.27
N MET A 194 -4.54 -7.54 14.22
CA MET A 194 -4.78 -8.54 13.18
C MET A 194 -4.78 -9.97 13.74
N ALA A 195 -3.82 -10.32 14.61
CA ALA A 195 -3.75 -11.63 15.23
C ALA A 195 -4.98 -11.93 16.13
N ARG A 196 -5.46 -10.93 16.86
CA ARG A 196 -6.64 -11.06 17.73
C ARG A 196 -7.95 -11.23 16.97
N MET A 197 -8.13 -10.53 15.84
CA MET A 197 -9.32 -10.70 14.99
C MET A 197 -9.50 -12.14 14.52
N VAL A 198 -8.39 -12.88 14.43
CA VAL A 198 -8.37 -14.26 13.93
C VAL A 198 -8.52 -15.28 15.08
N SER A 199 -8.02 -14.95 16.27
CA SER A 199 -8.03 -15.85 17.43
C SER A 199 -9.37 -15.91 18.18
N HIS A 200 -10.32 -15.05 17.86
CA HIS A 200 -11.66 -15.06 18.44
C HIS A 200 -12.70 -15.23 17.33
N PRO A 201 -13.30 -16.42 17.18
CA PRO A 201 -14.48 -16.56 16.34
C PRO A 201 -15.55 -15.62 16.91
N GLN A 202 -16.15 -14.81 16.04
CA GLN A 202 -17.36 -14.07 16.39
C GLN A 202 -18.33 -15.07 17.05
N PRO A 203 -18.82 -14.81 18.29
CA PRO A 203 -19.91 -15.62 18.81
C PRO A 203 -21.02 -15.56 17.77
N GLY A 204 -21.51 -16.74 17.39
CA GLY A 204 -22.31 -16.95 16.20
C GLY A 204 -23.35 -15.87 15.97
N VAL A 205 -23.48 -15.46 14.72
CA VAL A 205 -24.75 -14.94 14.20
C VAL A 205 -25.74 -16.12 14.26
N THR A 206 -26.16 -16.46 15.48
CA THR A 206 -27.22 -17.42 15.76
C THR A 206 -28.37 -16.58 16.28
N GLU A 207 -29.39 -16.48 15.43
CA GLU A 207 -30.80 -16.43 15.79
C GLU A 207 -31.18 -15.65 17.05
N GLN A 208 -31.80 -14.48 16.85
CA GLN A 208 -33.12 -14.10 17.39
C GLN A 208 -33.18 -12.57 17.55
N ASN A 209 -33.97 -11.93 16.69
CA ASN A 209 -35.19 -11.30 17.19
C ASN A 209 -36.11 -11.00 16.00
N GLU A 210 -37.12 -11.84 15.90
CA GLU A 210 -38.46 -11.47 15.46
C GLU A 210 -38.77 -10.05 15.98
N ILE A 211 -38.88 -9.10 15.07
CA ILE A 211 -39.67 -7.90 15.32
C ILE A 211 -41.07 -8.20 14.78
N GLU A 212 -41.76 -9.09 15.49
CA GLU A 212 -43.22 -9.09 15.56
C GLU A 212 -43.59 -8.21 16.75
N GLY A 213 -44.18 -7.03 16.50
CA GLY A 213 -44.69 -6.18 17.57
C GLY A 213 -44.87 -4.71 17.20
N ASP A 214 -46.11 -4.35 16.86
CA ASP A 214 -46.71 -3.01 16.85
C ASP A 214 -46.27 -1.98 15.79
N LEU A 215 -46.86 -2.13 14.59
CA LEU A 215 -47.27 -0.97 13.79
C LEU A 215 -48.56 -0.36 14.40
N PRO A 216 -48.60 0.93 14.77
CA PRO A 216 -49.83 1.55 15.23
C PRO A 216 -50.80 1.73 14.05
N GLU A 217 -52.02 1.19 14.20
CA GLU A 217 -53.15 1.40 13.30
C GLU A 217 -53.34 2.88 12.98
N LYS A 218 -53.31 3.21 11.67
CA LYS A 218 -53.80 4.50 11.15
C LYS A 218 -55.30 4.63 11.44
N LYS A 219 -55.68 5.24 12.57
CA LYS A 219 -57.05 5.69 12.79
C LYS A 219 -57.39 6.84 11.83
N SER A 220 -58.37 6.55 10.97
CA SER A 220 -58.94 7.45 9.98
C SER A 220 -59.43 8.77 10.61
N LYS A 221 -58.99 9.90 10.08
CA LYS A 221 -59.61 11.22 10.33
C LYS A 221 -60.91 11.30 9.52
N LYS A 222 -62.05 10.92 10.11
CA LYS A 222 -63.37 11.37 9.64
C LYS A 222 -63.57 12.83 10.06
N ARG A 223 -63.47 13.74 9.09
CA ARG A 223 -63.94 15.14 9.20
C ARG A 223 -65.44 15.14 9.56
N LYS A 224 -65.79 15.57 10.78
CA LYS A 224 -67.11 16.13 11.08
C LYS A 224 -67.02 17.65 10.98
N LYS A 225 -67.57 18.22 9.91
CA LYS A 225 -67.96 19.64 9.87
C LYS A 225 -69.12 19.83 10.86
N LYS A 226 -68.92 20.64 11.91
CA LYS A 226 -70.00 21.18 12.73
C LYS A 226 -70.49 22.48 12.09
N LYS A 227 -71.81 22.57 11.93
CA LYS A 227 -72.56 23.81 11.72
C LYS A 227 -72.44 24.68 12.98
N SER A 228 -72.05 25.94 12.82
CA SER A 228 -72.73 27.14 13.31
C SER A 228 -72.08 28.34 12.64
#